data_AF-A0A829YBB6-F1
#
_entry.id   AF-A0A829YBB6-F1
#
_cell.length_a   1.000
_cell.length_b   1.000
_cell.length_c   1.000
_cell.angle_alpha   90.00
_cell.angle_beta   90.00
_cell.angle_gamma   90.00
#
_symmetry.space_group_name_H-M   'P 1'
#
loop_
_entity.id
_entity.type
_entity.pdbx_description
1 polymer ?
#
loop_
_entity_poly.entity_id
_entity_poly.type
_entity_poly.pdbx_seq_one_letter_code
_entity_poly.pdbx_strand_id
1 'polypeptide(L)'
;MIYDSFRQSSAASRKLLAALVGGDLLFMVLHWLHVHTGLLTSELWSIGRDRGFGEMFQYLKYAGVMLALAHVFRRTRLPVLLLWIGVFGFLLLDDSMRIHERFGLGMMAWAHLPDFGGLRGRDFGELIYAAIGAVILTPVLVVTYIRSSPMARAISADLLLLLIMLLIFAVGGDTIHRLLSSTVFDTLAGLVEDGGEMLVLSLTCFYVCTLYVYISTGGACTVHDTGVKGAGRRR
;
A
#
# COMPACT_ATOMS: atom_id res chain seq x y z
N MET A 1 -4.02 -1.36 16.42
CA MET A 1 -4.15 0.10 16.57
C MET A 1 -4.94 0.70 15.40
N ILE A 2 -5.09 0.00 14.26
CA ILE A 2 -6.08 0.32 13.20
C ILE A 2 -7.50 0.49 13.78
N TYR A 3 -7.99 -0.45 14.58
CA TYR A 3 -9.32 -0.37 15.20
C TYR A 3 -9.51 0.90 16.05
N ASP A 4 -8.51 1.23 16.88
CA ASP A 4 -8.54 2.45 17.70
C ASP A 4 -8.39 3.72 16.86
N SER A 5 -7.66 3.66 15.75
CA SER A 5 -7.53 4.76 14.80
C SER A 5 -8.86 5.08 14.12
N PHE A 6 -9.64 4.07 13.73
CA PHE A 6 -11.00 4.28 13.23
C PHE A 6 -11.90 4.95 14.28
N ARG A 7 -11.83 4.47 15.53
CA ARG A 7 -12.62 4.99 16.65
C ARG A 7 -12.24 6.42 17.04
N GLN A 8 -10.97 6.78 16.95
CA GLN A 8 -10.43 8.09 17.33
C GLN A 8 -10.27 9.04 16.12
N SER A 9 -10.74 8.64 14.94
CA SER A 9 -10.61 9.43 13.72
C SER A 9 -11.25 10.81 13.89
N SER A 10 -10.60 11.84 13.35
CA SER A 10 -11.19 13.18 13.30
C SER A 10 -12.26 13.25 12.20
N ALA A 11 -13.16 14.24 12.29
CA ALA A 11 -14.09 14.50 11.19
C ALA A 11 -13.36 14.80 9.87
N ALA A 12 -12.19 15.44 9.94
CA ALA A 12 -11.36 15.71 8.76
C ALA A 12 -10.79 14.42 8.16
N SER A 13 -10.27 13.50 8.97
CA SER A 13 -9.76 12.20 8.51
C SER A 13 -10.85 11.38 7.84
N ARG A 14 -12.07 11.36 8.39
CA ARG A 14 -13.21 10.67 7.76
C ARG A 14 -13.62 11.29 6.44
N LYS A 15 -13.64 12.63 6.34
CA LYS A 15 -13.91 13.34 5.08
C LYS A 15 -12.85 13.03 4.03
N LEU A 16 -11.58 12.96 4.42
CA LEU A 16 -10.49 12.55 3.53
C LEU A 16 -10.71 11.12 3.01
N LEU A 17 -10.99 10.16 3.89
CA LEU A 17 -11.27 8.78 3.46
C LEU A 17 -12.44 8.72 2.49
N ALA A 18 -13.54 9.41 2.81
CA ALA A 18 -14.71 9.46 1.92
C ALA A 18 -14.37 10.07 0.55
N ALA A 19 -13.53 11.10 0.50
CA ALA A 19 -13.08 11.69 -0.75
C ALA A 19 -12.18 10.74 -1.55
N LEU A 20 -11.24 10.05 -0.88
CA LEU A 20 -10.33 9.10 -1.53
C LEU A 20 -11.08 7.89 -2.09
N VAL A 21 -11.94 7.27 -1.28
CA VAL A 21 -12.80 6.14 -1.71
C VAL A 21 -13.79 6.60 -2.77
N GLY A 22 -14.36 7.80 -2.65
CA GLY A 22 -15.21 8.37 -3.70
C GLY A 22 -14.48 8.52 -5.03
N GLY A 23 -13.21 8.93 -4.99
CA GLY A 23 -12.32 8.94 -6.15
C GLY A 23 -12.08 7.53 -6.73
N ASP A 24 -11.85 6.53 -5.88
CA ASP A 24 -11.67 5.13 -6.30
C ASP A 24 -12.89 4.60 -7.03
N LEU A 25 -14.06 4.77 -6.42
CA LEU A 25 -15.32 4.35 -7.00
C LEU A 25 -15.62 5.09 -8.31
N LEU A 26 -15.26 6.38 -8.40
CA LEU A 26 -15.38 7.14 -9.63
C LEU A 26 -14.51 6.53 -10.74
N PHE A 27 -13.23 6.24 -10.48
CA PHE A 27 -12.34 5.64 -11.48
C PHE A 27 -12.77 4.22 -11.86
N MET A 28 -13.25 3.41 -10.92
CA MET A 28 -13.84 2.10 -11.21
C MET A 28 -15.05 2.22 -12.15
N VAL A 29 -15.96 3.18 -11.90
CA VAL A 29 -17.11 3.43 -12.77
C VAL A 29 -16.67 3.92 -14.15
N LEU A 30 -15.68 4.82 -14.22
CA LEU A 30 -15.14 5.32 -15.49
C LEU A 30 -14.48 4.19 -16.31
N HIS A 31 -13.72 3.30 -15.68
CA HIS A 31 -13.20 2.10 -16.33
C HIS A 31 -14.33 1.21 -16.84
N TRP A 32 -15.37 0.97 -16.03
CA TRP A 32 -16.52 0.17 -16.47
C TRP A 32 -17.21 0.76 -17.71
N LEU A 33 -17.42 2.08 -17.73
CA LEU A 33 -17.98 2.80 -18.88
C LEU A 33 -17.08 2.69 -20.11
N HIS A 34 -15.76 2.84 -19.92
CA HIS A 34 -14.77 2.69 -20.99
C HIS A 34 -14.84 1.30 -21.63
N VAL A 35 -14.87 0.23 -20.83
CA VAL A 35 -14.88 -1.15 -21.32
C VAL A 35 -16.20 -1.52 -22.01
N HIS A 36 -17.36 -1.06 -21.52
CA HIS A 36 -18.66 -1.61 -21.93
C HIS A 36 -19.54 -0.72 -22.81
N THR A 37 -19.29 0.59 -22.85
CA THR A 37 -20.25 1.53 -23.49
C THR A 37 -19.69 2.24 -24.72
N GLY A 38 -18.37 2.23 -24.92
CA GLY A 38 -17.70 3.00 -25.97
C GLY A 38 -17.79 4.53 -25.79
N LEU A 39 -18.42 5.03 -24.73
CA LEU A 39 -18.56 6.47 -24.43
C LEU A 39 -17.21 7.11 -24.13
N LEU A 40 -16.32 6.36 -23.48
CA LEU A 40 -14.96 6.76 -23.17
C LEU A 40 -14.04 5.94 -24.07
N THR A 41 -13.51 6.52 -25.13
CA THR A 41 -12.70 5.80 -26.13
C THR A 41 -11.20 5.77 -25.80
N SER A 42 -10.75 6.61 -24.87
CA SER A 42 -9.35 6.65 -24.46
C SER A 42 -9.03 5.59 -23.41
N GLU A 43 -7.98 4.82 -23.64
CA GLU A 43 -7.41 3.86 -22.68
C GLU A 43 -6.99 4.49 -21.34
N LEU A 44 -6.83 5.82 -21.28
CA LEU A 44 -6.48 6.55 -20.05
C LEU A 44 -7.53 6.41 -18.94
N TRP A 45 -8.75 6.02 -19.30
CA TRP A 45 -9.85 5.77 -18.37
C TRP A 45 -9.84 4.37 -17.78
N SER A 46 -9.02 3.46 -18.31
CA SER A 46 -8.84 2.14 -17.72
C SER A 46 -7.98 2.24 -16.45
N ILE A 47 -8.40 1.55 -15.38
CA ILE A 47 -7.68 1.58 -14.10
C ILE A 47 -6.37 0.78 -14.14
N GLY A 48 -6.33 -0.38 -14.81
CA GLY A 48 -5.11 -1.16 -15.05
C GLY A 48 -4.25 -0.64 -16.19
N ARG A 49 -4.50 0.59 -16.67
CA ARG A 49 -3.66 1.20 -17.69
C ARG A 49 -2.52 1.93 -17.01
N ASP A 50 -1.31 1.47 -17.32
CA ASP A 50 -0.11 2.21 -16.97
C ASP A 50 -0.15 3.65 -17.49
N ARG A 51 0.18 4.57 -16.59
CA ARG A 51 0.11 6.02 -16.73
C ARG A 51 -1.28 6.56 -17.06
N GLY A 52 -2.31 5.77 -16.80
CA GLY A 52 -3.72 6.17 -16.83
C GLY A 52 -4.10 7.04 -15.64
N PHE A 53 -5.31 7.59 -15.66
CA PHE A 53 -5.74 8.50 -14.61
C PHE A 53 -5.92 7.82 -13.24
N GLY A 54 -6.32 6.53 -13.22
CA GLY A 54 -6.41 5.73 -11.99
C GLY A 54 -5.06 5.56 -11.31
N GLU A 55 -4.04 5.16 -12.07
CA GLU A 55 -2.68 4.97 -11.58
C GLU A 55 -2.05 6.31 -11.10
N MET A 56 -2.25 7.41 -11.84
CA MET A 56 -1.82 8.74 -11.38
C MET A 56 -2.46 9.14 -10.05
N PHE A 57 -3.71 8.75 -9.82
CA PHE A 57 -4.37 8.96 -8.53
C PHE A 57 -3.75 8.11 -7.42
N GLN A 58 -3.33 6.87 -7.70
CA GLN A 58 -2.54 6.07 -6.77
C GLN A 58 -1.19 6.72 -6.46
N TYR A 59 -0.49 7.30 -7.44
CA TYR A 59 0.78 8.00 -7.19
C TYR A 59 0.61 9.16 -6.20
N LEU A 60 -0.47 9.94 -6.33
CA LEU A 60 -0.78 11.01 -5.39
C LEU A 60 -1.01 10.47 -3.97
N LYS A 61 -1.64 9.30 -3.83
CA LYS A 61 -1.83 8.65 -2.53
C LYS A 61 -0.52 8.15 -1.94
N TYR A 62 0.35 7.50 -2.72
CA TYR A 62 1.69 7.12 -2.26
C TYR A 62 2.46 8.35 -1.74
N ALA A 63 2.47 9.44 -2.51
CA ALA A 63 3.08 10.69 -2.09
C ALA A 63 2.45 11.24 -0.80
N GLY A 64 1.11 11.20 -0.69
CA GLY A 64 0.37 11.57 0.51
C GLY A 64 0.76 10.75 1.75
N VAL A 65 0.92 9.42 1.59
CA VAL A 65 1.38 8.51 2.64
C VAL A 65 2.78 8.91 3.11
N MET A 66 3.71 9.08 2.17
CA MET A 66 5.09 9.45 2.48
C MET A 66 5.19 10.80 3.20
N LEU A 67 4.43 11.81 2.76
CA LEU A 67 4.41 13.14 3.38
C LEU A 67 3.82 13.08 4.80
N ALA A 68 2.74 12.33 5.02
CA ALA A 68 2.15 12.14 6.33
C ALA A 68 3.11 11.43 7.29
N LEU A 69 3.75 10.34 6.86
CA LEU A 69 4.75 9.62 7.65
C LEU A 69 5.96 10.51 7.96
N ALA A 70 6.44 11.32 7.00
CA ALA A 70 7.55 12.25 7.22
C ALA A 70 7.18 13.31 8.27
N HIS A 71 5.94 13.79 8.27
CA HIS A 71 5.47 14.70 9.31
C HIS A 71 5.46 14.02 10.69
N VAL A 72 4.90 12.81 10.77
CA VAL A 72 4.86 12.03 12.02
C VAL A 72 6.27 11.77 12.54
N PHE A 73 7.22 11.48 11.65
CA PHE A 73 8.63 11.33 11.98
C PHE A 73 9.22 12.59 12.59
N ARG A 74 8.99 13.78 12.02
CA ARG A 74 9.52 15.04 12.58
C ARG A 74 9.07 15.27 14.03
N ARG A 75 7.87 14.80 14.39
CA ARG A 75 7.28 14.97 15.73
C ARG A 75 7.71 13.89 16.73
N THR A 76 7.73 12.63 16.30
CA THR A 76 8.00 11.49 17.18
C THR A 76 9.45 11.02 17.19
N ARG A 77 10.22 11.39 16.15
CA ARG A 77 11.60 10.92 15.89
C ARG A 77 11.75 9.41 15.86
N LEU A 78 10.68 8.66 15.57
CA LEU A 78 10.72 7.20 15.47
C LEU A 78 11.38 6.77 14.14
N PRO A 79 12.59 6.18 14.14
CA PRO A 79 13.33 5.88 12.92
C PRO A 79 12.63 4.87 12.01
N VAL A 80 11.76 4.01 12.57
CA VAL A 80 10.96 3.05 11.79
C VAL A 80 10.07 3.74 10.73
N LEU A 81 9.70 5.00 10.94
CA LEU A 81 8.91 5.75 9.97
C LEU A 81 9.72 6.09 8.72
N LEU A 82 11.04 6.27 8.84
CA LEU A 82 11.92 6.46 7.68
C LEU A 82 11.99 5.19 6.83
N LEU A 83 12.01 4.01 7.48
CA LEU A 83 11.93 2.73 6.79
C LEU A 83 10.63 2.63 5.99
N TRP A 84 9.48 2.94 6.60
CA TRP A 84 8.19 2.92 5.90
C TRP A 84 8.07 3.95 4.78
N ILE A 85 8.64 5.15 4.94
CA ILE A 85 8.76 6.13 3.84
C ILE A 85 9.57 5.53 2.69
N GLY A 86 10.67 4.85 2.99
CA GLY A 86 11.49 4.14 2.00
C GLY A 86 10.71 3.03 1.29
N VAL A 87 9.93 2.23 2.01
CA VAL A 87 9.07 1.18 1.44
C VAL A 87 8.05 1.75 0.46
N PHE A 88 7.24 2.74 0.88
CA PHE A 88 6.24 3.34 0.00
C PHE A 88 6.87 4.12 -1.16
N GLY A 89 8.04 4.74 -0.94
CA GLY A 89 8.81 5.39 -2.00
C GLY A 89 9.35 4.40 -3.02
N PHE A 90 9.81 3.23 -2.56
CA PHE A 90 10.22 2.14 -3.45
C PHE A 90 9.04 1.63 -4.27
N LEU A 91 7.87 1.36 -3.66
CA LEU A 91 6.68 0.93 -4.40
C LEU A 91 6.25 1.93 -5.47
N LEU A 92 6.22 3.23 -5.14
CA LEU A 92 5.90 4.28 -6.11
C LEU A 92 6.92 4.32 -7.26
N LEU A 93 8.21 4.17 -6.96
CA LEU A 93 9.26 4.18 -7.98
C LEU A 93 9.20 2.93 -8.86
N ASP A 94 8.99 1.79 -8.24
CA ASP A 94 8.84 0.49 -8.89
C ASP A 94 7.72 0.53 -9.92
N ASP A 95 6.55 1.01 -9.52
CA ASP A 95 5.36 1.14 -10.37
C ASP A 95 5.57 2.17 -11.50
N SER A 96 5.97 3.40 -11.16
CA SER A 96 6.16 4.48 -12.14
C SER A 96 7.24 4.26 -13.20
N MET A 97 8.26 3.49 -12.84
CA MET A 97 9.33 3.08 -13.75
C MET A 97 9.13 1.67 -14.31
N ARG A 98 8.13 0.93 -13.83
CA ARG A 98 7.83 -0.47 -14.19
C ARG A 98 9.05 -1.36 -13.99
N ILE A 99 9.68 -1.27 -12.82
CA ILE A 99 10.93 -1.98 -12.53
C ILE A 99 10.65 -3.48 -12.42
N HIS A 100 9.61 -3.88 -11.69
CA HIS A 100 9.16 -5.27 -11.60
C HIS A 100 8.90 -5.89 -12.98
N GLU A 101 8.24 -5.16 -13.88
CA GLU A 101 7.95 -5.60 -15.25
C GLU A 101 9.22 -5.86 -16.07
N ARG A 102 10.15 -4.89 -16.05
CA ARG A 102 11.42 -4.98 -16.78
C ARG A 102 12.28 -6.10 -16.24
N PHE A 103 12.29 -6.27 -14.92
CA PHE A 103 12.97 -7.38 -14.27
C PHE A 103 12.35 -8.72 -14.70
N GLY A 104 11.02 -8.83 -14.71
CA GLY A 104 10.32 -10.03 -15.15
C GLY A 104 10.65 -10.41 -16.59
N LEU A 105 10.62 -9.44 -17.50
CA LEU A 105 11.03 -9.64 -18.91
C LEU A 105 12.49 -10.05 -19.03
N GLY A 106 13.39 -9.41 -18.28
CA GLY A 106 14.81 -9.73 -18.27
C GLY A 106 15.09 -11.15 -17.76
N MET A 107 14.41 -11.54 -16.67
CA MET A 107 14.51 -12.89 -16.09
C MET A 107 13.96 -13.96 -17.03
N MET A 108 12.82 -13.70 -17.67
CA MET A 108 12.26 -14.59 -18.69
C MET A 108 13.27 -14.85 -19.81
N ALA A 109 13.89 -13.79 -20.35
CA ALA A 109 14.87 -13.91 -21.42
C ALA A 109 16.17 -14.59 -20.97
N TRP A 110 16.66 -14.30 -19.76
CA TRP A 110 17.91 -14.84 -19.25
C TRP A 110 17.80 -16.31 -18.82
N ALA A 111 16.78 -16.65 -18.05
CA ALA A 111 16.56 -17.99 -17.51
C ALA A 111 15.72 -18.89 -18.43
N HIS A 112 15.27 -18.38 -19.59
CA HIS A 112 14.38 -19.07 -20.53
C HIS A 112 13.14 -19.63 -19.82
N LEU A 113 12.50 -18.79 -18.98
CA LEU A 113 11.35 -19.21 -18.19
C LEU A 113 10.20 -19.63 -19.12
N PRO A 114 9.67 -20.86 -18.97
CA PRO A 114 8.61 -21.34 -19.85
C PRO A 114 7.27 -20.72 -19.47
N ASP A 115 6.36 -20.69 -20.45
CA ASP A 115 4.94 -20.53 -20.17
C ASP A 115 4.43 -21.84 -19.54
N PHE A 116 3.82 -21.75 -18.36
CA PHE A 116 3.38 -22.93 -17.62
C PHE A 116 2.14 -22.63 -16.78
N GLY A 117 1.16 -23.53 -16.82
CA GLY A 117 -0.03 -23.45 -15.98
C GLY A 117 -0.95 -22.25 -16.24
N GLY A 118 -0.83 -21.55 -17.36
CA GLY A 118 -1.60 -20.32 -17.67
C GLY A 118 -0.84 -19.03 -17.36
N LEU A 119 0.33 -19.12 -16.73
CA LEU A 119 1.25 -18.00 -16.53
C LEU A 119 2.28 -17.94 -17.66
N ARG A 120 2.66 -16.73 -18.04
CA ARG A 120 3.74 -16.44 -18.97
C ARG A 120 5.08 -16.50 -18.24
N GLY A 121 6.16 -16.79 -18.97
CA GLY A 121 7.52 -16.78 -18.42
C GLY A 121 7.88 -15.46 -17.71
N ARG A 122 7.36 -14.33 -18.20
CA ARG A 122 7.51 -13.00 -17.59
C ARG A 122 6.91 -12.93 -16.18
N ASP A 123 5.74 -13.51 -15.98
CA ASP A 123 4.95 -13.45 -14.74
C ASP A 123 5.71 -14.20 -13.62
N PHE A 124 6.35 -15.32 -13.96
CA PHE A 124 7.29 -15.99 -13.05
C PHE A 124 8.47 -15.09 -12.68
N GLY A 125 8.98 -14.29 -13.61
CA GLY A 125 10.03 -13.30 -13.33
C GLY A 125 9.57 -12.19 -12.39
N GLU A 126 8.33 -11.72 -12.52
CA GLU A 126 7.69 -10.75 -11.60
C GLU A 126 7.48 -11.36 -10.20
N LEU A 127 7.08 -12.63 -10.11
CA LEU A 127 7.01 -13.36 -8.83
C LEU A 127 8.38 -13.51 -8.16
N ILE A 128 9.43 -13.79 -8.94
CA ILE A 128 10.82 -13.83 -8.43
C ILE A 128 11.23 -12.46 -7.90
N TYR A 129 10.91 -11.38 -8.61
CA TYR A 129 11.15 -10.02 -8.16
C TYR A 129 10.48 -9.73 -6.82
N ALA A 130 9.19 -10.04 -6.71
CA ALA A 130 8.43 -9.88 -5.46
C ALA A 130 9.02 -10.73 -4.32
N ALA A 131 9.44 -11.96 -4.59
CA ALA A 131 10.08 -12.84 -3.61
C ALA A 131 11.43 -12.29 -3.12
N ILE A 132 12.26 -11.75 -4.02
CA ILE A 132 13.52 -11.09 -3.65
C ILE A 132 13.23 -9.88 -2.75
N GLY A 133 12.26 -9.05 -3.14
CA GLY A 133 11.80 -7.91 -2.33
C GLY A 133 11.38 -8.34 -0.92
N ALA A 134 10.57 -9.39 -0.82
CA ALA A 134 10.13 -9.95 0.46
C ALA A 134 11.31 -10.46 1.31
N VAL A 135 12.27 -11.18 0.71
CA VAL A 135 13.46 -11.70 1.41
C VAL A 135 14.35 -10.58 1.92
N ILE A 136 14.49 -9.48 1.18
CA ILE A 136 15.30 -8.32 1.59
C ILE A 136 14.57 -7.50 2.66
N LEU A 137 13.27 -7.26 2.48
CA LEU A 137 12.51 -6.35 3.33
C LEU A 137 12.16 -6.99 4.68
N THR A 138 11.88 -8.29 4.70
CA THR A 138 11.43 -9.00 5.91
C THR A 138 12.44 -8.92 7.06
N PRO A 139 13.73 -9.22 6.90
CA PRO A 139 14.71 -9.08 7.97
C PRO A 139 14.80 -7.66 8.51
N VAL A 140 14.76 -6.65 7.63
CA VAL A 140 14.84 -5.24 8.02
C VAL A 140 13.62 -4.86 8.86
N LEU A 141 12.42 -5.27 8.45
CA LEU A 141 11.19 -5.07 9.21
C LEU A 141 11.22 -5.79 10.55
N VAL A 142 11.65 -7.06 10.58
CA VAL A 142 11.76 -7.86 11.82
C VAL A 142 12.75 -7.24 12.80
N VAL A 143 13.96 -6.91 12.35
CA VAL A 143 15.00 -6.30 13.21
C VAL A 143 14.55 -4.95 13.73
N THR A 144 13.92 -4.13 12.88
CA THR A 144 13.42 -2.81 13.30
C THR A 144 12.26 -2.97 14.28
N TYR A 145 11.38 -3.95 14.07
CA TYR A 145 10.26 -4.25 14.96
C TYR A 145 10.72 -4.71 16.35
N ILE A 146 11.66 -5.67 16.44
CA ILE A 146 12.14 -6.18 17.74
C ILE A 146 12.87 -5.09 18.55
N ARG A 147 13.51 -4.12 17.89
CA ARG A 147 14.23 -3.01 18.56
C ARG A 147 13.36 -1.76 18.81
N SER A 148 12.11 -1.77 18.36
CA SER A 148 11.22 -0.60 18.43
C SER A 148 10.43 -0.50 19.74
N SER A 149 10.03 0.73 20.08
CA SER A 149 9.09 0.99 21.18
C SER A 149 7.71 0.36 20.90
N PRO A 150 6.86 0.15 21.92
CA PRO A 150 5.51 -0.40 21.73
C PRO A 150 4.67 0.38 20.69
N MET A 151 4.77 1.71 20.70
CA MET A 151 4.09 2.56 19.71
C MET A 151 4.61 2.31 18.29
N ALA A 152 5.93 2.27 18.11
CA ALA A 152 6.55 2.01 16.81
C ALA A 152 6.23 0.60 16.27
N ARG A 153 6.15 -0.40 17.15
CA ARG A 153 5.71 -1.76 16.81
C ARG A 153 4.26 -1.79 16.33
N ALA A 154 3.35 -1.13 17.06
CA ALA A 154 1.95 -1.08 16.67
C ALA A 154 1.75 -0.38 15.32
N ILE A 155 2.43 0.75 15.08
CA ILE A 155 2.39 1.43 13.79
C ILE A 155 2.91 0.53 12.67
N SER A 156 4.02 -0.18 12.91
CA SER A 156 4.61 -1.06 11.90
C SER A 156 3.75 -2.29 11.62
N ALA A 157 3.09 -2.86 12.63
CA ALA A 157 2.18 -3.99 12.44
C ALA A 157 0.96 -3.57 11.60
N ASP A 158 0.40 -2.40 11.88
CA ASP A 158 -0.72 -1.83 11.12
C ASP A 158 -0.31 -1.56 9.65
N LEU A 159 0.86 -0.93 9.42
CA LEU A 159 1.38 -0.69 8.06
C LEU A 159 1.77 -1.97 7.32
N LEU A 160 2.30 -2.97 8.02
CA LEU A 160 2.61 -4.27 7.44
C LEU A 160 1.35 -5.00 7.00
N LEU A 161 0.28 -4.95 7.80
CA LEU A 161 -1.02 -5.52 7.40
C LEU A 161 -1.55 -4.85 6.13
N LEU A 162 -1.51 -3.52 6.07
CA LEU A 162 -1.93 -2.76 4.89
C LEU A 162 -1.05 -3.06 3.66
N LEU A 163 0.26 -3.22 3.84
CA LEU A 163 1.17 -3.65 2.78
C LEU A 163 0.84 -5.06 2.29
N ILE A 164 0.60 -6.02 3.18
CA ILE A 164 0.20 -7.38 2.81
C ILE A 164 -1.10 -7.36 2.02
N MET A 165 -2.10 -6.59 2.46
CA MET A 165 -3.35 -6.42 1.72
C MET A 165 -3.10 -5.85 0.32
N LEU A 166 -2.21 -4.86 0.20
CA LEU A 166 -1.85 -4.26 -1.09
C LEU A 166 -1.20 -5.29 -2.01
N LEU A 167 -0.22 -6.05 -1.52
CA LEU A 167 0.47 -7.09 -2.29
C LEU A 167 -0.46 -8.24 -2.73
N ILE A 168 -1.49 -8.55 -1.94
CA ILE A 168 -2.50 -9.55 -2.34
C ILE A 168 -3.22 -9.10 -3.60
N PHE A 169 -3.58 -7.82 -3.72
CA PHE A 169 -4.17 -7.31 -4.95
C PHE A 169 -3.12 -7.19 -6.06
N ALA A 170 -1.98 -6.55 -5.78
CA ALA A 170 -0.96 -6.24 -6.80
C ALA A 170 -0.18 -7.42 -7.39
N VAL A 171 -0.09 -8.54 -6.68
CA VAL A 171 0.62 -9.74 -7.16
C VAL A 171 -0.33 -10.94 -7.20
N GLY A 172 -1.18 -11.08 -6.19
CA GLY A 172 -2.11 -12.19 -6.07
C GLY A 172 -3.28 -12.11 -7.05
N GLY A 173 -3.82 -10.91 -7.28
CA GLY A 173 -4.91 -10.68 -8.24
C GLY A 173 -4.52 -11.15 -9.64
N ASP A 174 -3.41 -10.60 -10.16
CA ASP A 174 -2.92 -10.88 -11.51
C ASP A 174 -2.64 -12.37 -11.72
N THR A 175 -1.97 -12.98 -10.74
CA THR A 175 -1.59 -14.40 -10.79
C THR A 175 -2.82 -15.29 -10.76
N ILE A 176 -3.77 -15.06 -9.85
CA ILE A 176 -4.99 -15.90 -9.73
C ILE A 176 -5.89 -15.72 -10.94
N HIS A 177 -6.04 -14.49 -11.42
CA HIS A 177 -6.85 -14.17 -12.58
C HIS A 177 -6.37 -14.93 -13.83
N ARG A 178 -5.05 -14.93 -14.09
CA ARG A 178 -4.45 -15.64 -15.23
C ARG A 178 -4.58 -17.17 -15.14
N LEU A 179 -4.57 -17.73 -13.93
CA LEU A 179 -4.74 -19.18 -13.70
C LEU A 179 -6.18 -19.68 -13.92
N LEU A 180 -7.21 -18.82 -13.78
CA LEU A 180 -8.62 -19.21 -13.77
C LEU A 180 -9.40 -18.82 -15.04
N SER A 181 -8.73 -18.26 -16.06
CA SER A 181 -9.37 -17.48 -17.14
C SER A 181 -10.59 -18.13 -17.82
N SER A 182 -11.68 -17.34 -17.88
CA SER A 182 -12.84 -17.50 -18.75
C SER A 182 -13.42 -16.11 -19.04
N THR A 183 -13.80 -15.82 -20.29
CA THR A 183 -13.90 -14.46 -20.86
C THR A 183 -14.79 -13.44 -20.14
N VAL A 184 -15.75 -13.85 -19.30
CA VAL A 184 -16.62 -12.93 -18.53
C VAL A 184 -16.08 -12.63 -17.14
N PHE A 185 -15.35 -13.57 -16.54
CA PHE A 185 -14.71 -13.36 -15.24
C PHE A 185 -13.52 -12.40 -15.33
N ASP A 186 -12.97 -12.21 -16.54
CA ASP A 186 -11.73 -11.47 -16.73
C ASP A 186 -11.87 -9.97 -16.42
N THR A 187 -12.97 -9.33 -16.86
CA THR A 187 -13.20 -7.90 -16.59
C THR A 187 -13.51 -7.60 -15.12
N LEU A 188 -14.28 -8.48 -14.47
CA LEU A 188 -14.57 -8.32 -13.04
C LEU A 188 -13.35 -8.63 -12.16
N ALA A 189 -12.52 -9.59 -12.56
CA ALA A 189 -11.28 -9.90 -11.88
C ALA A 189 -10.31 -8.71 -11.92
N GLY A 190 -10.05 -8.15 -13.11
CA GLY A 190 -9.22 -6.94 -13.24
C GLY A 190 -9.77 -5.75 -12.46
N LEU A 191 -11.09 -5.55 -12.45
CA LEU A 191 -11.72 -4.50 -11.65
C LEU A 191 -11.50 -4.69 -10.13
N VAL A 192 -11.61 -5.94 -9.65
CA VAL A 192 -11.40 -6.27 -8.23
C VAL A 192 -9.93 -6.14 -7.85
N GLU A 193 -9.03 -6.49 -8.76
CA GLU A 193 -7.59 -6.38 -8.60
C GLU A 193 -7.14 -4.93 -8.48
N ASP A 194 -7.19 -4.17 -9.58
CA ASP A 194 -6.74 -2.78 -9.63
C ASP A 194 -7.55 -1.92 -8.64
N GLY A 195 -8.85 -2.15 -8.58
CA GLY A 195 -9.73 -1.45 -7.65
C GLY A 195 -9.43 -1.76 -6.18
N GLY A 196 -9.05 -3.01 -5.89
CA GLY A 196 -8.64 -3.44 -4.56
C GLY A 196 -7.38 -2.71 -4.08
N GLU A 197 -6.39 -2.56 -4.95
CA GLU A 197 -5.20 -1.77 -4.66
C GLU A 197 -5.53 -0.31 -4.34
N MET A 198 -6.37 0.31 -5.18
CA MET A 198 -6.78 1.70 -4.99
C MET A 198 -7.41 1.91 -3.61
N LEU A 199 -8.31 0.99 -3.20
CA LEU A 199 -9.00 1.04 -1.91
C LEU A 199 -8.05 0.80 -0.74
N VAL A 200 -7.13 -0.17 -0.83
CA VAL A 200 -6.14 -0.42 0.23
C VAL A 200 -5.21 0.77 0.40
N LEU A 201 -4.82 1.44 -0.70
CA LEU A 201 -4.00 2.63 -0.63
C LEU A 201 -4.77 3.82 -0.02
N SER A 202 -6.08 3.94 -0.30
CA SER A 202 -6.97 4.90 0.37
C SER A 202 -7.07 4.66 1.88
N LEU A 203 -7.20 3.39 2.30
CA LEU A 203 -7.17 3.01 3.72
C LEU A 203 -5.81 3.34 4.36
N THR A 204 -4.72 3.15 3.63
CA THR A 204 -3.37 3.49 4.07
C THR A 204 -3.21 4.99 4.29
N CYS A 205 -3.65 5.82 3.33
CA CYS A 205 -3.70 7.28 3.49
C CYS A 205 -4.51 7.68 4.72
N PHE A 206 -5.70 7.11 4.88
CA PHE A 206 -6.56 7.39 6.03
C PHE A 206 -5.89 7.05 7.36
N TYR A 207 -5.24 5.88 7.44
CA TYR A 207 -4.52 5.44 8.62
C TYR A 207 -3.42 6.42 9.01
N VAL A 208 -2.52 6.76 8.07
CA VAL A 208 -1.38 7.64 8.37
C VAL A 208 -1.80 9.09 8.63
N CYS A 209 -2.86 9.58 7.99
CA CYS A 209 -3.41 10.90 8.29
C CYS A 209 -4.08 10.95 9.66
N THR A 210 -4.74 9.87 10.08
CA THR A 210 -5.30 9.76 11.44
C THR A 210 -4.20 9.72 12.48
N LEU A 211 -3.13 8.96 12.23
CA LEU A 211 -1.93 8.95 13.07
C LEU A 211 -1.30 10.34 13.18
N TYR A 212 -1.19 11.07 12.06
CA TYR A 212 -0.73 12.45 12.02
C TYR A 212 -1.57 13.38 12.91
N VAL A 213 -2.90 13.32 12.80
CA VAL A 213 -3.81 14.13 13.63
C VAL A 213 -3.66 13.78 15.10
N TYR A 214 -3.71 12.48 15.45
CA TYR A 214 -3.58 12.00 16.83
C TYR A 214 -2.30 12.51 17.52
N ILE A 215 -1.17 12.45 16.82
CA ILE A 215 0.11 12.91 17.34
C ILE A 215 0.16 14.44 17.43
N SER A 216 -0.45 15.13 16.47
CA SER A 216 -0.50 16.60 16.44
C SER A 216 -1.36 17.19 17.55
N THR A 217 -2.41 16.48 17.97
CA THR A 217 -3.30 16.87 19.07
C THR A 217 -2.82 16.43 20.46
N GLY A 218 -1.59 15.92 20.57
CA GLY A 218 -0.95 15.60 21.86
C GLY A 218 -1.21 14.19 22.40
N GLY A 219 -1.82 13.29 21.63
CA GLY A 219 -2.08 11.90 22.04
C GLY A 219 -0.82 11.08 22.38
N ALA A 220 0.37 11.54 21.98
CA ALA A 220 1.64 10.92 22.35
C ALA A 220 2.21 11.42 23.69
N CYS A 221 1.78 12.57 24.20
CA CYS A 221 2.32 13.16 25.44
C CYS A 221 1.84 12.44 26.72
N THR A 222 0.79 11.62 26.65
CA THR A 222 0.20 10.94 27.80
C THR A 222 0.79 9.56 28.08
N VAL A 223 1.44 8.91 27.10
CA VAL A 223 1.95 7.54 27.26
C VAL A 223 3.35 7.51 27.88
N HIS A 224 4.10 8.62 27.80
CA HIS A 224 5.45 8.69 28.36
C HIS A 224 5.49 8.95 29.88
N ASP A 225 4.35 9.27 30.50
CA ASP A 225 4.27 9.73 31.91
C ASP A 225 3.86 8.65 32.92
N THR A 226 3.63 7.41 32.48
CA THR A 226 3.35 6.27 33.40
C THR A 226 4.58 5.43 33.72
N GLY A 227 5.78 5.87 33.33
CA GLY A 227 7.01 5.07 33.40
C GLY A 227 7.94 5.30 34.59
N VAL A 228 7.82 6.39 35.35
CA VAL A 228 8.70 6.65 36.51
C VAL A 228 7.97 7.51 37.54
N LYS A 229 7.49 6.91 38.64
CA LYS A 229 7.34 7.52 39.97
C LYS A 229 6.79 6.48 40.94
N GLY A 230 7.68 5.83 41.71
CA GLY A 230 7.21 4.90 42.74
C GLY A 230 8.27 4.02 43.41
N ALA A 231 9.45 4.52 43.71
CA ALA A 231 10.30 3.90 44.73
C ALA A 231 10.76 4.98 45.71
N GLY A 232 9.84 5.32 46.61
CA GLY A 232 10.09 6.22 47.71
C GLY A 232 11.09 5.63 48.68
N ARG A 233 12.10 6.44 49.01
CA ARG A 233 12.86 6.39 50.25
C ARG A 233 11.94 6.08 51.44
N ARG A 234 12.23 4.99 52.16
CA ARG A 234 12.06 4.84 53.61
C ARG A 234 13.32 4.10 54.08
N ARG A 235 14.24 4.87 54.67
CA ARG A 235 14.59 4.84 56.12
C ARG A 235 15.19 3.52 56.53
#